data_AF-A0A4Q1FCJ5-F1
#
_entry.id   AF-A0A4Q1FCJ5-F1
#
_cell.length_a   1.000
_cell.length_b   1.000
_cell.length_c   1.000
_cell.angle_alpha   90.00
_cell.angle_beta   90.00
_cell.angle_gamma   90.00
#
_symmetry.space_group_name_H-M   'P 1'
#
loop_
_entity.id
_entity.type
_entity.pdbx_description
1 polymer ?
#
loop_
_entity_poly.entity_id
_entity_poly.type
_entity_poly.pdbx_seq_one_letter_code
_entity_poly.pdbx_strand_id
1 'polypeptide(L)'
;MPTKDYLKFLLEGKHLIVNKNDHYNAAMLGQISEIEENAVKFLWHSIAPDAMAKGTVRYTIEEFEQQVDPFLIVDRRRSFDSGPYLDLQKKIRKNWHIFINTLHFSDQYRLKTAECINVLVKELGVSVSDAEGIIKSHIALNSLRYVKLKRDEFIALSPDRIELENKKRYLSSISNEIKSQSERINYVISHGQTVGNYREQLFISVLRKYVPKKFHVATGFIEGSSKQIDIIIYDQHNYIPVFREDDLVVVKKEAVIAVIEIKTTLDSGTLADSLEGIDKIFDSGMSSVPFFKGIFAFNTDLTNKSAAVTIGNFYKKNEIAAIHHHLDVVCVPNAVCAYIDYSGIDAEQCSSPVLYTVEDSKGFSVGESFFLQRLFAFLEVENSAKKINGLYFSELRETAESSPYGRLTEENWLPYKTFFTEDRSTAHLDLDDSEIMEIQIKNVKERIRDVRKWMDGAVDREYLIEKYNNIAY
;
A
#
# COMPACT_ATOMS: atom_id res chain seq x y z
N MET A 1 -9.61 -18.00 20.83
CA MET A 1 -10.28 -17.94 22.15
C MET A 1 -11.60 -17.22 21.94
N PRO A 2 -12.75 -17.71 22.42
CA PRO A 2 -14.00 -16.95 22.34
C PRO A 2 -13.83 -15.57 22.96
N THR A 3 -14.38 -14.51 22.36
CA THR A 3 -14.23 -13.11 22.81
C THR A 3 -14.53 -12.95 24.29
N LYS A 4 -15.52 -13.67 24.81
CA LYS A 4 -15.89 -13.66 26.23
C LYS A 4 -14.79 -14.21 27.15
N ASP A 5 -14.07 -15.24 26.73
CA ASP A 5 -12.96 -15.78 27.51
C ASP A 5 -11.77 -14.81 27.46
N TYR A 6 -11.53 -14.18 26.31
CA TYR A 6 -10.51 -13.13 26.19
C TYR A 6 -10.79 -11.95 27.13
N LEU A 7 -12.04 -11.46 27.15
CA LEU A 7 -12.45 -10.38 28.05
C LEU A 7 -12.28 -10.78 29.53
N LYS A 8 -12.61 -12.02 29.92
CA LYS A 8 -12.37 -12.51 31.29
C LYS A 8 -10.89 -12.49 31.65
N PHE A 9 -10.04 -12.98 30.75
CA PHE A 9 -8.59 -12.92 30.91
C PHE A 9 -8.11 -11.47 31.14
N LEU A 10 -8.62 -10.52 30.35
CA LEU A 10 -8.32 -9.10 30.48
C LEU A 10 -8.79 -8.50 31.81
N LEU A 11 -9.98 -8.88 32.30
CA LEU A 11 -10.52 -8.40 33.57
C LEU A 11 -9.76 -8.97 34.78
N GLU A 12 -9.53 -10.28 34.80
CA GLU A 12 -8.84 -11.00 35.89
C GLU A 12 -7.37 -10.56 36.01
N GLY A 13 -6.67 -10.52 34.88
CA GLY A 13 -5.29 -10.03 34.80
C GLY A 13 -5.18 -8.53 34.96
N LYS A 14 -6.32 -7.85 35.07
CA LYS A 14 -6.38 -6.41 35.22
C LYS A 14 -5.54 -5.80 34.10
N HIS A 15 -5.89 -6.02 32.84
CA HIS A 15 -5.11 -5.55 31.71
C HIS A 15 -5.61 -4.19 31.20
N LEU A 16 -4.72 -3.43 30.56
CA LEU A 16 -5.07 -2.26 29.76
C LEU A 16 -5.09 -2.68 28.29
N ILE A 17 -6.09 -2.19 27.56
CA ILE A 17 -6.26 -2.39 26.13
C ILE A 17 -6.04 -1.07 25.43
N VAL A 18 -5.49 -1.14 24.24
CA VAL A 18 -5.35 -0.01 23.33
C VAL A 18 -6.39 -0.15 22.23
N ASN A 19 -7.22 0.87 22.01
CA ASN A 19 -8.04 0.90 20.81
C ASN A 19 -7.24 1.51 19.64
N LYS A 20 -7.10 0.74 18.55
CA LYS A 20 -6.42 1.17 17.32
C LYS A 20 -7.36 1.85 16.31
N ASN A 21 -8.67 1.68 16.45
CA ASN A 21 -9.68 2.23 15.54
C ASN A 21 -10.11 3.66 15.89
N ASP A 22 -9.47 4.32 16.86
CA ASP A 22 -9.74 5.74 17.05
C ASP A 22 -9.20 6.49 15.83
N HIS A 23 -10.09 7.20 15.13
CA HIS A 23 -9.84 7.86 13.84
C HIS A 23 -8.83 9.01 13.91
N TYR A 24 -8.19 9.20 15.07
CA TYR A 24 -7.21 10.21 15.36
C TYR A 24 -5.98 9.51 15.91
N ASN A 25 -4.78 9.98 15.55
CA ASN A 25 -3.48 9.43 15.97
C ASN A 25 -3.22 9.43 17.51
N ALA A 26 -4.26 9.56 18.34
CA ALA A 26 -4.23 9.49 19.79
C ALA A 26 -4.61 8.08 20.26
N ALA A 27 -3.66 7.36 20.85
CA ALA A 27 -3.96 6.06 21.45
C ALA A 27 -4.94 6.22 22.63
N MET A 28 -6.10 5.55 22.56
CA MET A 28 -7.03 5.42 23.69
C MET A 28 -6.72 4.16 24.50
N LEU A 29 -6.79 4.28 25.83
CA LEU A 29 -6.49 3.19 26.75
C LEU A 29 -7.70 2.79 27.57
N GLY A 30 -8.17 1.58 27.35
CA GLY A 30 -9.36 1.03 27.95
C GLY A 30 -9.01 0.01 29.00
N GLN A 31 -9.62 0.12 30.17
CA GLN A 31 -9.58 -0.93 31.17
C GLN A 31 -10.95 -1.57 31.28
N ILE A 32 -11.06 -2.90 31.23
CA ILE A 32 -12.34 -3.54 31.54
C ILE A 32 -12.70 -3.20 33.00
N SER A 33 -13.88 -2.63 33.18
CA SER A 33 -14.49 -2.42 34.49
C SER A 33 -15.47 -3.54 34.83
N GLU A 34 -16.20 -4.06 33.84
CA GLU A 34 -17.25 -5.07 34.03
C GLU A 34 -17.50 -5.87 32.73
N ILE A 35 -17.81 -7.17 32.86
CA ILE A 35 -18.24 -8.03 31.75
C ILE A 35 -19.68 -8.45 32.03
N GLU A 36 -20.56 -8.20 31.08
CA GLU A 36 -21.97 -8.57 31.12
C GLU A 36 -22.24 -9.81 30.25
N GLU A 37 -23.50 -10.27 30.20
CA GLU A 37 -23.86 -11.46 29.43
C GLU A 37 -23.57 -11.30 27.93
N ASN A 38 -23.94 -10.14 27.35
CA ASN A 38 -23.82 -9.79 25.93
C ASN A 38 -23.06 -8.47 25.68
N ALA A 39 -22.34 -7.96 26.68
CA ALA A 39 -21.65 -6.67 26.59
C ALA A 39 -20.43 -6.60 27.51
N VAL A 40 -19.63 -5.55 27.34
CA VAL A 40 -18.47 -5.24 28.16
C VAL A 40 -18.37 -3.74 28.40
N LYS A 41 -17.99 -3.35 29.62
CA LYS A 41 -17.72 -1.96 29.98
C LYS A 41 -16.23 -1.71 30.09
N PHE A 42 -15.78 -0.68 29.40
CA PHE A 42 -14.42 -0.18 29.41
C PHE A 42 -14.35 1.20 30.02
N LEU A 43 -13.43 1.41 30.95
CA LEU A 43 -13.01 2.74 31.38
C LEU A 43 -11.89 3.22 30.46
N TRP A 44 -12.22 4.12 29.53
CA TRP A 44 -11.27 4.71 28.59
C TRP A 44 -10.62 5.97 29.15
N HIS A 45 -9.31 6.03 28.98
CA HIS A 45 -8.46 7.16 29.28
C HIS A 45 -7.84 7.65 27.96
N SER A 46 -7.93 8.95 27.70
CA SER A 46 -7.25 9.58 26.56
C SER A 46 -6.42 10.77 27.03
N ILE A 47 -5.23 10.88 26.46
CA ILE A 47 -4.30 12.01 26.60
C ILE A 47 -4.64 13.19 25.69
N ALA A 48 -5.52 13.00 24.70
CA ALA A 48 -5.92 14.06 23.77
C ALA A 48 -7.15 14.81 24.35
N PRO A 49 -7.16 16.15 24.36
CA PRO A 49 -8.29 16.95 24.87
C PRO A 49 -9.62 16.61 24.19
N ASP A 50 -9.57 16.25 22.92
CA ASP A 50 -10.62 16.11 21.92
C ASP A 50 -11.10 14.68 21.66
N ALA A 51 -10.57 13.66 22.35
CA ALA A 51 -11.02 12.29 22.18
C ALA A 51 -12.49 12.10 22.63
N MET A 52 -13.34 11.62 21.73
CA MET A 52 -14.80 11.53 21.93
C MET A 52 -15.22 10.55 23.04
N ALA A 53 -14.39 9.57 23.39
CA ALA A 53 -14.73 8.49 24.33
C ALA A 53 -13.94 8.55 25.65
N LYS A 54 -14.01 9.66 26.40
CA LYS A 54 -13.46 9.69 27.78
C LYS A 54 -14.45 9.10 28.78
N GLY A 55 -14.00 8.19 29.64
CA GLY A 55 -14.81 7.60 30.71
C GLY A 55 -15.32 6.20 30.41
N THR A 56 -16.35 5.76 31.14
CA THR A 56 -16.89 4.41 31.01
C THR A 56 -17.77 4.29 29.77
N VAL A 57 -17.37 3.44 28.82
CA VAL A 57 -18.12 3.13 27.60
C VAL A 57 -18.52 1.66 27.62
N ARG A 58 -19.76 1.38 27.20
CA ARG A 58 -20.31 0.03 27.09
C ARG A 58 -20.37 -0.38 25.63
N TYR A 59 -19.85 -1.55 25.31
CA TYR A 59 -19.94 -2.17 23.98
C TYR A 59 -20.74 -3.47 24.09
N THR A 60 -21.62 -3.73 23.13
CA THR A 60 -22.01 -5.12 22.84
C THR A 60 -20.78 -5.92 22.39
N ILE A 61 -20.84 -7.25 22.47
CA ILE A 61 -19.70 -8.08 22.01
C ILE A 61 -19.38 -7.84 20.53
N GLU A 62 -20.41 -7.67 19.69
CA GLU A 62 -20.26 -7.40 18.27
C GLU A 62 -19.66 -6.01 18.01
N GLU A 63 -20.12 -4.97 18.71
CA GLU A 63 -19.51 -3.63 18.64
C GLU A 63 -18.06 -3.64 19.13
N PHE A 64 -17.75 -4.42 20.18
CA PHE A 64 -16.37 -4.55 20.67
C PHE A 64 -15.47 -5.15 19.59
N GLU A 65 -15.89 -6.22 18.92
CA GLU A 65 -15.11 -6.87 17.87
C GLU A 65 -14.90 -5.97 16.64
N GLN A 66 -15.86 -5.11 16.31
CA GLN A 66 -15.78 -4.21 15.16
C GLN A 66 -15.03 -2.91 15.49
N GLN A 67 -15.25 -2.34 16.67
CA GLN A 67 -14.83 -0.98 17.02
C GLN A 67 -13.59 -0.93 17.92
N VAL A 68 -13.22 -2.04 18.55
CA VAL A 68 -12.04 -2.12 19.40
C VAL A 68 -11.10 -3.16 18.80
N ASP A 69 -9.99 -2.72 18.21
CA ASP A 69 -8.88 -3.59 17.79
C ASP A 69 -7.81 -3.61 18.89
N PRO A 70 -7.82 -4.61 19.80
CA PRO A 70 -7.04 -4.58 21.03
C PRO A 70 -5.60 -5.01 20.76
N PHE A 71 -4.76 -4.07 20.32
CA PHE A 71 -3.41 -4.37 19.83
C PHE A 71 -2.40 -4.71 20.95
N LEU A 72 -2.62 -4.30 22.21
CA LEU A 72 -1.64 -4.49 23.27
C LEU A 72 -2.27 -4.61 24.67
N ILE A 73 -1.81 -5.62 25.42
CA ILE A 73 -2.10 -5.88 26.82
C ILE A 73 -0.85 -5.58 27.64
N VAL A 74 -0.91 -4.55 28.50
CA VAL A 74 0.18 -4.19 29.42
C VAL A 74 -0.17 -4.62 30.85
N ASP A 75 0.80 -5.17 31.59
CA ASP A 75 0.70 -5.62 32.99
C ASP A 75 0.85 -4.43 33.99
N ARG A 76 0.17 -4.52 35.15
CA ARG A 76 -0.27 -3.40 36.01
C ARG A 76 0.59 -3.14 37.26
N ARG A 77 1.69 -2.38 37.15
CA ARG A 77 2.33 -1.79 38.36
C ARG A 77 2.76 -0.33 38.29
N ARG A 78 2.42 0.43 37.25
CA ARG A 78 2.82 1.85 37.14
C ARG A 78 1.61 2.77 36.94
N SER A 79 1.67 3.96 37.55
CA SER A 79 0.86 5.11 37.15
C SER A 79 1.13 5.40 35.67
N PHE A 80 0.07 5.53 34.88
CA PHE A 80 0.20 5.59 33.44
C PHE A 80 0.80 6.92 32.98
N ASP A 81 1.91 6.83 32.26
CA ASP A 81 2.51 7.90 31.46
C ASP A 81 2.46 7.45 29.99
N SER A 82 1.97 8.31 29.10
CA SER A 82 1.80 8.01 27.68
C SER A 82 3.12 7.91 26.91
N GLY A 83 4.19 8.54 27.42
CA GLY A 83 5.52 8.48 26.82
C GLY A 83 6.08 7.05 26.74
N PRO A 84 6.22 6.33 27.86
CA PRO A 84 6.67 4.94 27.91
C PRO A 84 5.85 3.98 27.02
N TYR A 85 4.56 4.25 26.88
CA TYR A 85 3.66 3.44 26.07
C TYR A 85 3.87 3.66 24.55
N LEU A 86 3.96 4.92 24.10
CA LEU A 86 4.27 5.23 22.70
C LEU A 86 5.65 4.70 22.31
N ASP A 87 6.61 4.72 23.25
CA ASP A 87 7.91 4.08 23.08
C ASP A 87 7.80 2.55 22.92
N LEU A 88 7.02 1.88 23.75
CA LEU A 88 6.76 0.44 23.63
C LEU A 88 6.12 0.07 22.28
N GLN A 89 5.12 0.84 21.82
CA GLN A 89 4.52 0.63 20.51
C GLN A 89 5.52 0.79 19.37
N LYS A 90 6.36 1.83 19.42
CA LYS A 90 7.42 2.05 18.43
C LYS A 90 8.39 0.88 18.40
N LYS A 91 8.79 0.37 19.57
CA LYS A 91 9.64 -0.83 19.69
C LYS A 91 8.99 -2.06 19.05
N ILE A 92 7.72 -2.32 19.38
CA ILE A 92 6.94 -3.43 18.81
C ILE A 92 6.86 -3.31 17.29
N ARG A 93 6.38 -2.19 16.75
CA ARG A 93 6.28 -2.00 15.29
C ARG A 93 7.62 -2.25 14.59
N LYS A 94 8.70 -1.71 15.15
CA LYS A 94 10.03 -1.81 14.57
C LYS A 94 10.59 -3.24 14.55
N ASN A 95 10.39 -4.04 15.60
CA ASN A 95 11.11 -5.31 15.78
C ASN A 95 10.22 -6.56 15.87
N TRP A 96 8.88 -6.43 15.80
CA TRP A 96 7.96 -7.58 15.88
C TRP A 96 8.21 -8.66 14.82
N HIS A 97 8.62 -8.25 13.61
CA HIS A 97 8.98 -9.15 12.52
C HIS A 97 10.07 -10.15 12.93
N ILE A 98 11.02 -9.78 13.81
CA ILE A 98 12.09 -10.66 14.28
C ILE A 98 11.51 -11.83 15.07
N PHE A 99 10.58 -11.54 15.98
CA PHE A 99 9.91 -12.56 16.80
C PHE A 99 9.10 -13.52 15.93
N ILE A 100 8.30 -12.98 15.00
CA ILE A 100 7.52 -13.79 14.05
C ILE A 100 8.42 -14.65 13.17
N ASN A 101 9.51 -14.10 12.64
CA ASN A 101 10.47 -14.86 11.84
C ASN A 101 11.14 -15.98 12.66
N THR A 102 11.50 -15.71 13.91
CA THR A 102 12.12 -16.71 14.80
C THR A 102 11.19 -17.89 15.02
N LEU A 103 9.91 -17.64 15.31
CA LEU A 103 8.90 -18.69 15.41
C LEU A 103 8.65 -19.37 14.06
N HIS A 104 8.61 -18.62 12.96
CA HIS A 104 8.32 -19.18 11.64
C HIS A 104 9.36 -20.20 11.18
N PHE A 105 10.64 -19.95 11.49
CA PHE A 105 11.76 -20.84 11.14
C PHE A 105 12.07 -21.90 12.21
N SER A 106 11.36 -21.92 13.33
CA SER A 106 11.54 -22.96 14.34
C SER A 106 10.75 -24.23 14.01
N ASP A 107 11.15 -25.36 14.60
CA ASP A 107 10.43 -26.62 14.41
C ASP A 107 8.95 -26.48 14.86
N GLN A 108 8.03 -26.94 14.02
CA GLN A 108 6.59 -26.86 14.22
C GLN A 108 6.05 -25.44 14.51
N TYR A 109 6.76 -24.41 14.07
CA TYR A 109 6.42 -23.00 14.26
C TYR A 109 6.33 -22.57 15.73
N ARG A 110 7.09 -23.23 16.63
CA ARG A 110 7.01 -23.02 18.08
C ARG A 110 8.38 -22.91 18.77
N LEU A 111 8.42 -22.20 19.89
CA LEU A 111 9.55 -22.12 20.81
C LEU A 111 9.09 -22.27 22.25
N LYS A 112 9.99 -22.61 23.17
CA LYS A 112 9.62 -22.67 24.59
C LYS A 112 9.19 -21.29 25.07
N THR A 113 8.22 -21.22 26.00
CA THR A 113 7.71 -19.94 26.52
C THR A 113 8.83 -19.03 27.04
N ALA A 114 9.81 -19.60 27.77
CA ALA A 114 10.97 -18.86 28.27
C ALA A 114 11.87 -18.31 27.14
N GLU A 115 12.03 -19.06 26.05
CA GLU A 115 12.81 -18.62 24.88
C GLU A 115 12.08 -17.48 24.16
N CYS A 116 10.76 -17.56 24.00
CA CYS A 116 9.96 -16.48 23.43
C CYS A 116 10.10 -15.18 24.22
N ILE A 117 10.00 -15.27 25.55
CA ILE A 117 10.21 -14.12 26.44
C ILE A 117 11.61 -13.53 26.24
N ASN A 118 12.65 -14.38 26.20
CA ASN A 118 14.03 -13.92 25.98
C ASN A 118 14.21 -13.22 24.63
N VAL A 119 13.60 -13.74 23.56
CA VAL A 119 13.62 -13.08 22.23
C VAL A 119 12.97 -11.71 22.32
N LEU A 120 11.78 -11.60 22.91
CA LEU A 120 11.09 -10.30 23.03
C LEU A 120 11.88 -9.31 23.88
N VAL A 121 12.38 -9.73 25.06
CA VAL A 121 13.20 -8.88 25.93
C VAL A 121 14.44 -8.36 25.19
N LYS A 122 15.14 -9.24 24.48
CA LYS A 122 16.37 -8.89 23.74
C LYS A 122 16.11 -8.01 22.53
N GLU A 123 15.16 -8.40 21.68
CA GLU A 123 14.96 -7.77 20.36
C GLU A 123 14.08 -6.52 20.46
N LEU A 124 13.14 -6.44 21.41
CA LEU A 124 12.30 -5.26 21.63
C LEU A 124 12.86 -4.32 22.71
N GLY A 125 13.77 -4.79 23.57
CA GLY A 125 14.27 -4.01 24.70
C GLY A 125 13.18 -3.72 25.74
N VAL A 126 12.36 -4.72 26.04
CA VAL A 126 11.20 -4.64 26.95
C VAL A 126 11.44 -5.47 28.22
N SER A 127 10.66 -5.22 29.28
CA SER A 127 10.77 -6.04 30.49
C SER A 127 10.18 -7.44 30.27
N VAL A 128 10.51 -8.39 31.16
CA VAL A 128 9.92 -9.75 31.13
C VAL A 128 8.39 -9.70 31.24
N SER A 129 7.86 -8.83 32.11
CA SER A 129 6.42 -8.65 32.30
C SER A 129 5.74 -8.07 31.04
N ASP A 130 6.39 -7.11 30.36
CA ASP A 130 5.89 -6.59 29.08
C ASP A 130 5.90 -7.68 27.99
N ALA A 131 6.97 -8.48 27.92
CA ALA A 131 7.07 -9.59 26.98
C ALA A 131 5.96 -10.63 27.18
N GLU A 132 5.66 -10.99 28.44
CA GLU A 132 4.53 -11.85 28.76
C GLU A 132 3.18 -11.24 28.36
N GLY A 133 2.98 -9.94 28.61
CA GLY A 133 1.78 -9.21 28.19
C GLY A 133 1.58 -9.21 26.68
N ILE A 134 2.65 -8.94 25.92
CA ILE A 134 2.67 -9.00 24.45
C ILE A 134 2.26 -10.40 23.97
N ILE A 135 2.88 -11.47 24.49
CA ILE A 135 2.55 -12.85 24.10
C ILE A 135 1.07 -13.14 24.37
N LYS A 136 0.57 -12.81 25.57
CA LYS A 136 -0.83 -13.05 25.94
C LYS A 136 -1.80 -12.27 25.04
N SER A 137 -1.45 -11.04 24.65
CA SER A 137 -2.19 -10.24 23.65
C SER A 137 -2.33 -10.97 22.33
N HIS A 138 -1.19 -11.45 21.82
CA HIS A 138 -1.15 -12.09 20.52
C HIS A 138 -1.82 -13.47 20.51
N ILE A 139 -1.87 -14.17 21.65
CA ILE A 139 -2.69 -15.39 21.81
C ILE A 139 -4.18 -15.05 21.75
N ALA A 140 -4.59 -14.00 22.44
CA ALA A 140 -5.98 -13.56 22.44
C ALA A 140 -6.47 -13.13 21.06
N LEU A 141 -5.64 -12.38 20.32
CA LEU A 141 -5.87 -11.99 18.93
C LEU A 141 -5.79 -13.16 17.93
N ASN A 142 -5.64 -14.41 18.40
CA ASN A 142 -5.49 -15.60 17.58
C ASN A 142 -4.31 -15.54 16.58
N SER A 143 -3.29 -14.71 16.87
CA SER A 143 -2.05 -14.66 16.07
C SER A 143 -0.99 -15.64 16.59
N LEU A 144 -1.06 -15.99 17.87
CA LEU A 144 -0.25 -17.01 18.54
C LEU A 144 -1.16 -18.03 19.21
N ARG A 145 -0.58 -19.16 19.59
CA ARG A 145 -1.23 -20.20 20.39
C ARG A 145 -0.27 -20.72 21.46
N TYR A 146 -0.81 -20.95 22.65
CA TYR A 146 -0.10 -21.63 23.72
C TYR A 146 -0.25 -23.14 23.57
N VAL A 147 0.86 -23.88 23.67
CA VAL A 147 0.90 -25.33 23.52
C VAL A 147 1.59 -25.94 24.74
N LYS A 148 0.83 -26.68 25.54
CA LYS A 148 1.35 -27.41 26.69
C LYS A 148 1.65 -28.86 26.32
N LEU A 149 2.91 -29.27 26.47
CA LEU A 149 3.35 -30.66 26.35
C LEU A 149 3.70 -31.22 27.74
N LYS A 150 3.96 -32.53 27.82
CA LYS A 150 4.15 -33.24 29.11
C LYS A 150 5.19 -32.62 30.05
N ARG A 151 6.25 -31.99 29.52
CA ARG A 151 7.36 -31.42 30.31
C ARG A 151 7.64 -29.96 30.03
N ASP A 152 7.14 -29.43 28.93
CA ASP A 152 7.52 -28.12 28.41
C ASP A 152 6.29 -27.37 27.90
N GLU A 153 6.36 -26.05 27.97
CA GLU A 153 5.33 -25.13 27.52
C GLU A 153 5.88 -24.29 26.37
N PHE A 154 5.08 -24.13 25.32
CA PHE A 154 5.50 -23.50 24.08
C PHE A 154 4.53 -22.42 23.65
N ILE A 155 5.07 -21.46 22.90
CA ILE A 155 4.29 -20.50 22.11
C ILE A 155 4.53 -20.84 20.64
N ALA A 156 3.45 -20.91 19.88
CA ALA A 156 3.50 -21.19 18.45
C ALA A 156 2.71 -20.16 17.66
N LEU A 157 3.01 -20.03 16.37
CA LEU A 157 2.12 -19.31 15.46
C LEU A 157 0.76 -20.05 15.35
N SER A 158 -0.33 -19.29 15.21
CA SER A 158 -1.63 -19.85 14.86
C SER A 158 -1.68 -20.28 13.38
N PRO A 159 -2.61 -21.16 12.98
CA PRO A 159 -2.76 -21.57 11.57
C PRO A 159 -2.95 -20.37 10.62
N ASP A 160 -3.86 -19.46 10.95
CA ASP A 160 -4.15 -18.26 10.15
C ASP A 160 -2.90 -17.38 10.03
N ARG A 161 -2.11 -17.26 11.11
CA ARG A 161 -0.85 -16.51 11.09
C ARG A 161 0.21 -17.21 10.24
N ILE A 162 0.28 -18.54 10.25
CA ILE A 162 1.19 -19.31 9.40
C ILE A 162 0.84 -19.09 7.92
N GLU A 163 -0.44 -19.17 7.56
CA GLU A 163 -0.91 -18.93 6.19
C GLU A 163 -0.56 -17.51 5.73
N LEU A 164 -0.84 -16.50 6.57
CA LEU A 164 -0.47 -15.11 6.32
C LEU A 164 1.04 -14.93 6.09
N GLU A 165 1.88 -15.47 6.97
CA GLU A 165 3.34 -15.35 6.85
C GLU A 165 3.88 -16.13 5.65
N ASN A 166 3.30 -17.28 5.32
CA ASN A 166 3.65 -18.03 4.10
C ASN A 166 3.30 -17.24 2.84
N LYS A 167 2.11 -16.60 2.80
CA LYS A 167 1.71 -15.74 1.68
C LYS A 167 2.69 -14.59 1.51
N LYS A 168 3.04 -13.87 2.58
CA LYS A 168 4.04 -12.78 2.54
C LYS A 168 5.39 -13.24 1.98
N ARG A 169 5.88 -14.41 2.44
CA ARG A 169 7.16 -14.98 1.97
C ARG A 169 7.10 -15.41 0.53
N TYR A 170 6.02 -16.06 0.11
CA TYR A 170 5.82 -16.45 -1.28
C TYR A 170 5.86 -15.23 -2.20
N LEU A 171 5.09 -14.19 -1.86
CA LEU A 171 5.06 -12.94 -2.63
C LEU A 171 6.43 -12.25 -2.67
N SER A 172 7.11 -12.15 -1.53
CA SER A 172 8.48 -11.61 -1.47
C SER A 172 9.48 -12.47 -2.26
N SER A 173 9.24 -13.77 -2.43
CA SER A 173 10.11 -14.66 -3.21
C SER A 173 10.08 -14.36 -4.71
N ILE A 174 8.98 -13.78 -5.22
CA ILE A 174 8.87 -13.33 -6.62
C ILE A 174 9.89 -12.22 -6.89
N SER A 175 9.98 -11.25 -5.97
CA SER A 175 10.97 -10.17 -6.02
C SER A 175 12.39 -10.71 -5.96
N ASN A 176 12.63 -11.69 -5.09
CA ASN A 176 13.92 -12.37 -4.98
C ASN A 176 14.30 -13.13 -6.26
N GLU A 177 13.32 -13.73 -6.95
CA GLU A 177 13.53 -14.39 -8.26
C GLU A 177 14.01 -13.38 -9.30
N ILE A 178 13.30 -12.25 -9.46
CA ILE A 178 13.66 -11.18 -10.40
C ILE A 178 15.08 -10.68 -10.11
N LYS A 179 15.38 -10.40 -8.84
CA LYS A 179 16.69 -9.91 -8.41
C LYS A 179 17.80 -10.92 -8.71
N SER A 180 17.62 -12.18 -8.29
CA SER A 180 18.62 -13.22 -8.47
C SER A 180 18.92 -13.48 -9.95
N GLN A 181 17.90 -13.54 -10.80
CA GLN A 181 18.11 -13.72 -12.25
C GLN A 181 18.81 -12.51 -12.88
N SER A 182 18.46 -11.29 -12.46
CA SER A 182 19.08 -10.04 -12.91
C SER A 182 20.53 -9.85 -12.46
N GLU A 183 20.93 -10.41 -11.31
CA GLU A 183 22.32 -10.36 -10.84
C GLU A 183 23.21 -11.34 -11.60
N ARG A 184 22.67 -12.50 -11.99
CA ARG A 184 23.44 -13.56 -12.66
C ARG A 184 24.06 -13.12 -13.99
N ILE A 185 23.37 -12.27 -14.75
CA ILE A 185 23.89 -11.81 -16.04
C ILE A 185 25.16 -10.96 -15.91
N ASN A 186 25.33 -10.23 -14.80
CA ASN A 186 26.50 -9.39 -14.56
C ASN A 186 27.81 -10.21 -14.49
N TYR A 187 27.73 -11.51 -14.18
CA TYR A 187 28.89 -12.40 -14.14
C TYR A 187 29.31 -12.93 -15.51
N VAL A 188 28.46 -12.80 -16.53
CA VAL A 188 28.67 -13.42 -17.85
C VAL A 188 28.78 -12.37 -18.95
N ILE A 189 28.14 -11.22 -18.78
CA ILE A 189 28.06 -10.15 -19.79
C ILE A 189 28.43 -8.81 -19.14
N SER A 190 29.36 -8.08 -19.77
CA SER A 190 29.76 -6.72 -19.35
C SER A 190 29.20 -5.61 -20.25
N HIS A 191 28.51 -5.95 -21.35
CA HIS A 191 27.95 -4.97 -22.29
C HIS A 191 26.60 -4.43 -21.77
N GLY A 192 26.57 -3.15 -21.40
CA GLY A 192 25.44 -2.53 -20.70
C GLY A 192 24.09 -2.64 -21.41
N GLN A 193 24.05 -2.43 -22.73
CA GLN A 193 22.80 -2.55 -23.51
C GLN A 193 22.26 -3.99 -23.51
N THR A 194 23.13 -4.99 -23.61
CA THR A 194 22.71 -6.40 -23.59
C THR A 194 22.15 -6.78 -22.22
N VAL A 195 22.75 -6.27 -21.15
CA VAL A 195 22.26 -6.45 -19.78
C VAL A 195 20.89 -5.76 -19.59
N GLY A 196 20.73 -4.55 -20.15
CA GLY A 196 19.45 -3.83 -20.17
C GLY A 196 18.34 -4.62 -20.85
N ASN A 197 18.56 -5.03 -22.10
CA ASN A 197 17.57 -5.81 -22.86
C ASN A 197 17.20 -7.12 -22.16
N TYR A 198 18.17 -7.82 -21.56
CA TYR A 198 17.87 -9.02 -20.77
C TYR A 198 16.99 -8.73 -19.57
N ARG A 199 17.25 -7.63 -18.85
CA ARG A 199 16.46 -7.21 -17.69
C ARG A 199 15.02 -6.88 -18.05
N GLU A 200 14.81 -6.22 -19.18
CA GLU A 200 13.48 -5.96 -19.74
C GLU A 200 12.76 -7.29 -20.04
N GLN A 201 13.42 -8.20 -20.77
CA GLN A 201 12.86 -9.52 -21.11
C GLN A 201 12.57 -10.39 -19.89
N LEU A 202 13.45 -10.35 -18.89
CA LEU A 202 13.25 -10.99 -17.60
C LEU A 202 11.97 -10.47 -16.93
N PHE A 203 11.82 -9.15 -16.85
CA PHE A 203 10.65 -8.54 -16.22
C PHE A 203 9.36 -8.89 -16.98
N ILE A 204 9.37 -8.83 -18.31
CA ILE A 204 8.26 -9.28 -19.18
C ILE A 204 7.91 -10.74 -18.88
N SER A 205 8.91 -11.63 -18.82
CA SER A 205 8.69 -13.06 -18.57
C SER A 205 8.03 -13.31 -17.22
N VAL A 206 8.38 -12.53 -16.19
CA VAL A 206 7.78 -12.62 -14.86
C VAL A 206 6.35 -12.08 -14.88
N LEU A 207 6.12 -10.89 -15.46
CA LEU A 207 4.77 -10.33 -15.57
C LEU A 207 3.80 -11.27 -16.31
N ARG A 208 4.24 -11.94 -17.38
CA ARG A 208 3.43 -12.92 -18.13
C ARG A 208 2.95 -14.11 -17.30
N LYS A 209 3.60 -14.43 -16.17
CA LYS A 209 3.14 -15.48 -15.24
C LYS A 209 1.92 -15.05 -14.41
N TYR A 210 1.78 -13.74 -14.16
CA TYR A 210 0.79 -13.20 -13.21
C TYR A 210 -0.30 -12.36 -13.87
N VAL A 211 0.00 -11.70 -14.98
CA VAL A 211 -0.96 -10.89 -15.73
C VAL A 211 -1.94 -11.83 -16.46
N PRO A 212 -3.27 -11.60 -16.36
CA PRO A 212 -4.27 -12.41 -17.05
C PRO A 212 -4.05 -12.46 -18.57
N LYS A 213 -4.30 -13.61 -19.19
CA LYS A 213 -4.07 -13.84 -20.64
C LYS A 213 -4.85 -12.92 -21.57
N LYS A 214 -5.91 -12.24 -21.11
CA LYS A 214 -6.60 -11.22 -21.90
C LYS A 214 -5.71 -10.01 -22.21
N PHE A 215 -4.65 -9.80 -21.42
CA PHE A 215 -3.65 -8.78 -21.67
C PHE A 215 -2.41 -9.40 -22.30
N HIS A 216 -1.71 -8.60 -23.08
CA HIS A 216 -0.38 -8.93 -23.58
C HIS A 216 0.64 -8.01 -22.94
N VAL A 217 1.82 -8.56 -22.62
CA VAL A 217 2.96 -7.82 -22.07
C VAL A 217 4.06 -7.87 -23.13
N ALA A 218 4.52 -6.72 -23.61
CA ALA A 218 5.43 -6.59 -24.75
C ALA A 218 6.27 -5.30 -24.63
N THR A 219 7.28 -5.11 -25.49
CA THR A 219 7.93 -3.81 -25.71
C THR A 219 7.32 -3.13 -26.94
N GLY A 220 7.42 -1.81 -27.04
CA GLY A 220 7.05 -1.14 -28.29
C GLY A 220 6.58 0.28 -28.14
N PHE A 221 5.58 0.67 -28.93
CA PHE A 221 5.14 2.06 -29.07
C PHE A 221 3.64 2.19 -28.86
N ILE A 222 3.23 3.37 -28.40
CA ILE A 222 1.84 3.80 -28.45
C ILE A 222 1.66 4.59 -29.75
N GLU A 223 0.56 4.34 -30.47
CA GLU A 223 0.22 5.04 -31.70
C GLU A 223 0.27 6.56 -31.49
N GLY A 224 0.96 7.27 -32.38
CA GLY A 224 1.18 8.72 -32.27
C GLY A 224 2.31 9.15 -31.33
N SER A 225 2.97 8.23 -30.63
CA SER A 225 4.18 8.51 -29.84
C SER A 225 5.42 7.97 -30.53
N SER A 226 6.49 8.78 -30.58
CA SER A 226 7.80 8.35 -31.07
C SER A 226 8.64 7.65 -30.01
N LYS A 227 8.18 7.65 -28.75
CA LYS A 227 8.91 7.05 -27.65
C LYS A 227 8.65 5.54 -27.60
N GLN A 228 9.74 4.77 -27.62
CA GLN A 228 9.69 3.35 -27.26
C GLN A 228 9.49 3.21 -25.75
N ILE A 229 8.61 2.30 -25.37
CA ILE A 229 8.30 1.94 -24.00
C ILE A 229 8.88 0.55 -23.75
N ASP A 230 9.68 0.44 -22.70
CA ASP A 230 10.38 -0.80 -22.35
C ASP A 230 9.36 -1.93 -22.14
N ILE A 231 8.28 -1.66 -21.41
CA ILE A 231 7.17 -2.61 -21.21
C ILE A 231 5.81 -1.91 -21.33
N ILE A 232 4.97 -2.45 -22.21
CA ILE A 232 3.56 -2.11 -22.39
C ILE A 232 2.72 -3.33 -22.01
N ILE A 233 1.72 -3.11 -21.15
CA ILE A 233 0.62 -4.05 -20.95
C ILE A 233 -0.60 -3.47 -21.65
N TYR A 234 -1.19 -4.23 -22.57
CA TYR A 234 -2.38 -3.80 -23.30
C TYR A 234 -3.44 -4.89 -23.37
N ASP A 235 -4.70 -4.49 -23.51
CA ASP A 235 -5.83 -5.40 -23.70
C ASP A 235 -5.82 -5.95 -25.14
N GLN A 236 -5.22 -7.12 -25.32
CA GLN A 236 -5.17 -7.82 -26.61
C GLN A 236 -6.47 -8.55 -26.95
N HIS A 237 -7.40 -8.66 -26.00
CA HIS A 237 -8.66 -9.34 -26.22
C HIS A 237 -9.66 -8.43 -26.92
N ASN A 238 -9.71 -7.16 -26.51
CA ASN A 238 -10.66 -6.18 -27.02
C ASN A 238 -10.09 -5.28 -28.13
N TYR A 239 -8.77 -5.16 -28.25
CA TYR A 239 -8.13 -4.26 -29.21
C TYR A 239 -7.16 -5.00 -30.14
N ILE A 240 -7.25 -4.68 -31.43
CA ILE A 240 -6.24 -5.07 -32.42
C ILE A 240 -5.03 -4.13 -32.32
N PRO A 241 -3.79 -4.66 -32.34
CA PRO A 241 -2.61 -3.82 -32.44
C PRO A 241 -2.51 -3.21 -33.85
N VAL A 242 -1.91 -2.02 -33.94
CA VAL A 242 -1.57 -1.36 -35.21
C VAL A 242 -0.45 -2.14 -35.92
N PHE A 243 0.50 -2.65 -35.13
CA PHE A 243 1.59 -3.50 -35.59
C PHE A 243 1.97 -4.50 -34.49
N ARG A 244 2.36 -5.72 -34.88
CA ARG A 244 2.87 -6.72 -33.95
C ARG A 244 3.79 -7.69 -34.67
N GLU A 245 5.01 -7.83 -34.16
CA GLU A 245 5.97 -8.86 -34.56
C GLU A 245 6.65 -9.37 -33.27
N ASP A 246 6.42 -10.64 -32.92
CA ASP A 246 6.82 -11.22 -31.64
C ASP A 246 6.46 -10.33 -30.42
N ASP A 247 7.49 -9.79 -29.76
CA ASP A 247 7.40 -8.95 -28.56
C ASP A 247 7.44 -7.44 -28.87
N LEU A 248 7.53 -7.03 -30.15
CA LEU A 248 7.46 -5.64 -30.58
C LEU A 248 6.05 -5.29 -31.06
N VAL A 249 5.40 -4.31 -30.40
CA VAL A 249 4.03 -3.89 -30.71
C VAL A 249 3.92 -2.39 -30.98
N VAL A 250 2.94 -2.00 -31.79
CA VAL A 250 2.38 -0.64 -31.82
C VAL A 250 0.91 -0.75 -31.47
N VAL A 251 0.49 -0.10 -30.39
CA VAL A 251 -0.86 -0.23 -29.85
C VAL A 251 -1.60 1.09 -29.80
N LYS A 252 -2.93 1.03 -29.95
CA LYS A 252 -3.80 2.18 -29.71
C LYS A 252 -3.75 2.60 -28.26
N LYS A 253 -3.87 3.90 -27.98
CA LYS A 253 -3.79 4.43 -26.62
C LYS A 253 -4.86 3.85 -25.69
N GLU A 254 -6.07 3.64 -26.23
CA GLU A 254 -7.23 3.11 -25.50
C GLU A 254 -7.04 1.66 -25.06
N ALA A 255 -6.12 0.93 -25.68
CA ALA A 255 -5.78 -0.44 -25.31
C ALA A 255 -4.77 -0.52 -24.16
N VAL A 256 -4.06 0.57 -23.86
CA VAL A 256 -2.96 0.59 -22.89
C VAL A 256 -3.49 0.51 -21.47
N ILE A 257 -3.00 -0.48 -20.72
CA ILE A 257 -3.33 -0.72 -19.31
C ILE A 257 -2.17 -0.30 -18.40
N ALA A 258 -0.94 -0.48 -18.87
CA ALA A 258 0.25 -0.09 -18.13
C ALA A 258 1.42 0.22 -19.06
N VAL A 259 2.26 1.14 -18.62
CA VAL A 259 3.59 1.42 -19.18
C VAL A 259 4.62 1.38 -18.05
N ILE A 260 5.76 0.76 -18.31
CA ILE A 260 6.82 0.60 -17.31
C ILE A 260 8.17 0.91 -17.97
N GLU A 261 8.92 1.82 -17.35
CA GLU A 261 10.33 2.06 -17.65
C GLU A 261 11.22 1.14 -16.82
N ILE A 262 12.19 0.50 -17.45
CA ILE A 262 13.17 -0.38 -16.81
C ILE A 262 14.54 0.28 -16.87
N LYS A 263 15.22 0.40 -15.72
CA LYS A 263 16.61 0.87 -15.65
C LYS A 263 17.50 -0.11 -14.92
N THR A 264 18.72 -0.27 -15.42
CA THR A 264 19.76 -1.06 -14.74
C THR A 264 20.15 -0.43 -13.40
N THR A 265 20.42 0.88 -13.42
CA THR A 265 20.77 1.67 -12.26
C THR A 265 19.95 2.95 -12.32
N LEU A 266 19.35 3.31 -11.19
CA LEU A 266 18.62 4.55 -11.01
C LEU A 266 19.48 5.54 -10.23
N ASP A 267 19.76 6.67 -10.84
CA ASP A 267 20.34 7.86 -10.24
C ASP A 267 19.41 9.05 -10.48
N SER A 268 19.79 10.25 -10.04
CA SER A 268 18.92 11.42 -10.20
C SER A 268 18.66 11.80 -11.66
N GLY A 269 19.63 11.56 -12.56
CA GLY A 269 19.52 11.90 -13.97
C GLY A 269 18.60 10.91 -14.69
N THR A 270 18.90 9.62 -14.59
CA THR A 270 18.08 8.54 -15.16
C THR A 270 16.66 8.50 -14.61
N LEU A 271 16.44 8.88 -13.35
CA LEU A 271 15.09 9.07 -12.79
C LEU A 271 14.36 10.25 -13.46
N ALA A 272 15.03 11.39 -13.64
CA ALA A 272 14.45 12.53 -14.34
C ALA A 272 14.14 12.19 -15.81
N ASP A 273 15.06 11.53 -16.51
CA ASP A 273 14.87 11.08 -17.90
C ASP A 273 13.69 10.11 -18.03
N SER A 274 13.52 9.21 -17.06
CA SER A 274 12.39 8.26 -17.02
C SER A 274 11.07 8.99 -16.79
N LEU A 275 11.05 10.00 -15.91
CA LEU A 275 9.90 10.86 -15.66
C LEU A 275 9.52 11.68 -16.90
N GLU A 276 10.48 12.35 -17.55
CA GLU A 276 10.26 13.05 -18.82
C GLU A 276 9.72 12.12 -19.90
N GLY A 277 10.27 10.91 -19.93
CA GLY A 277 9.83 9.90 -20.85
C GLY A 277 8.39 9.44 -20.61
N ILE A 278 7.96 9.31 -19.35
CA ILE A 278 6.55 9.02 -19.02
C ILE A 278 5.68 10.22 -19.39
N ASP A 279 6.16 11.43 -19.14
CA ASP A 279 5.42 12.67 -19.42
C ASP A 279 5.06 12.82 -20.90
N LYS A 280 6.00 12.49 -21.79
CA LYS A 280 5.80 12.48 -23.26
C LYS A 280 4.68 11.55 -23.73
N ILE A 281 4.25 10.57 -22.93
CA ILE A 281 3.13 9.68 -23.27
C ILE A 281 1.79 10.45 -23.23
N PHE A 282 1.75 11.55 -22.48
CA PHE A 282 0.55 12.36 -22.33
C PHE A 282 0.36 13.40 -23.45
N ASP A 283 1.38 13.64 -24.29
CA ASP A 283 1.31 14.59 -25.41
C ASP A 283 0.18 14.26 -26.40
N SER A 284 -0.19 12.97 -26.52
CA SER A 284 -1.29 12.52 -27.39
C SER A 284 -2.69 12.56 -26.74
N GLY A 285 -2.85 13.15 -25.54
CA GLY A 285 -4.14 13.31 -24.83
C GLY A 285 -4.66 12.02 -24.19
N MET A 286 -5.25 12.04 -22.99
CA MET A 286 -5.60 10.81 -22.24
C MET A 286 -7.07 10.39 -22.37
N SER A 287 -7.31 9.08 -22.25
CA SER A 287 -8.64 8.52 -21.96
C SER A 287 -9.11 8.92 -20.55
N SER A 288 -10.43 8.93 -20.30
CA SER A 288 -10.96 9.12 -18.94
C SER A 288 -10.50 8.06 -17.95
N VAL A 289 -10.24 6.84 -18.45
CA VAL A 289 -9.75 5.72 -17.66
C VAL A 289 -8.22 5.81 -17.58
N PRO A 290 -7.65 5.92 -16.36
CA PRO A 290 -6.21 6.01 -16.21
C PRO A 290 -5.56 4.64 -16.44
N PHE A 291 -4.34 4.65 -16.95
CA PHE A 291 -3.46 3.49 -17.01
C PHE A 291 -2.29 3.65 -16.03
N PHE A 292 -1.61 2.55 -15.71
CA PHE A 292 -0.48 2.53 -14.77
C PHE A 292 0.81 3.06 -15.40
N LYS A 293 1.56 3.90 -14.67
CA LYS A 293 2.88 4.41 -15.04
C LYS A 293 3.90 4.03 -13.97
N GLY A 294 4.79 3.10 -14.28
CA GLY A 294 5.81 2.62 -13.35
C GLY A 294 7.24 2.93 -13.81
N ILE A 295 8.13 3.15 -12.84
CA ILE A 295 9.58 3.07 -13.07
C ILE A 295 10.12 1.95 -12.17
N PHE A 296 10.80 0.98 -12.77
CA PHE A 296 11.46 -0.08 -12.03
C PHE A 296 12.95 -0.09 -12.34
N ALA A 297 13.77 -0.21 -11.31
CA ALA A 297 15.21 -0.33 -11.46
C ALA A 297 15.81 -1.40 -10.57
N PHE A 298 16.96 -1.94 -10.97
CA PHE A 298 17.59 -3.04 -10.25
C PHE A 298 18.60 -2.57 -9.19
N ASN A 299 19.25 -1.43 -9.44
CA ASN A 299 20.24 -0.85 -8.54
C ASN A 299 20.02 0.66 -8.42
N THR A 300 20.54 1.28 -7.36
CA THR A 300 20.49 2.72 -7.19
C THR A 300 21.53 3.19 -6.17
N ASP A 301 22.01 4.41 -6.36
CA ASP A 301 22.75 5.16 -5.34
C ASP A 301 21.84 6.14 -4.58
N LEU A 302 20.54 6.17 -4.91
CA LEU A 302 19.56 7.03 -4.28
C LEU A 302 19.02 6.39 -2.99
N THR A 303 18.66 7.27 -2.06
CA THR A 303 17.79 6.95 -0.93
C THR A 303 16.34 7.31 -1.29
N ASN A 304 15.37 6.81 -0.52
CA ASN A 304 13.98 7.27 -0.59
C ASN A 304 13.86 8.80 -0.59
N LYS A 305 14.64 9.49 0.27
CA LYS A 305 14.65 10.95 0.36
C LYS A 305 15.17 11.61 -0.91
N SER A 306 16.30 11.17 -1.45
CA SER A 306 16.88 11.78 -2.65
C SER A 306 16.05 11.49 -3.91
N ALA A 307 15.47 10.30 -4.03
CA ALA A 307 14.51 9.99 -5.08
C ALA A 307 13.28 10.90 -4.99
N ALA A 308 12.75 11.10 -3.79
CA ALA A 308 11.61 11.97 -3.57
C ALA A 308 11.89 13.46 -3.88
N VAL A 309 13.10 13.94 -3.57
CA VAL A 309 13.57 15.27 -3.99
C VAL A 309 13.56 15.40 -5.52
N THR A 310 14.11 14.42 -6.24
CA THR A 310 14.13 14.43 -7.72
C THR A 310 12.71 14.47 -8.30
N ILE A 311 11.81 13.60 -7.81
CA ILE A 311 10.41 13.56 -8.26
C ILE A 311 9.69 14.89 -7.96
N GLY A 312 9.87 15.42 -6.75
CA GLY A 312 9.28 16.71 -6.36
C GLY A 312 9.76 17.87 -7.23
N ASN A 313 11.06 17.91 -7.54
CA ASN A 313 11.62 18.94 -8.42
C ASN A 313 11.13 18.79 -9.86
N PHE A 314 10.90 17.57 -10.33
CA PHE A 314 10.33 17.32 -11.65
C PHE A 314 8.91 17.89 -11.76
N TYR A 315 8.00 17.56 -10.84
CA TYR A 315 6.60 18.02 -10.91
C TYR A 315 6.41 19.51 -10.56
N LYS A 316 7.38 20.13 -9.87
CA LYS A 316 7.42 21.59 -9.74
C LYS A 316 7.72 22.32 -11.05
N LYS A 317 8.45 21.67 -11.97
CA LYS A 317 8.77 22.22 -13.29
C LYS A 317 7.77 21.80 -14.36
N ASN A 318 7.22 20.59 -14.21
CA ASN A 318 6.27 19.98 -15.13
C ASN A 318 4.96 19.75 -14.38
N GLU A 319 4.05 20.72 -14.47
CA GLU A 319 2.81 20.71 -13.69
C GLU A 319 1.93 19.50 -14.03
N ILE A 320 1.35 18.91 -12.99
CA ILE A 320 0.36 17.83 -13.14
C ILE A 320 -0.93 18.43 -13.69
N ALA A 321 -1.16 18.27 -15.00
CA ALA A 321 -2.26 18.94 -15.70
C ALA A 321 -3.63 18.26 -15.53
N ALA A 322 -3.65 16.99 -15.10
CA ALA A 322 -4.85 16.17 -15.00
C ALA A 322 -4.73 15.13 -13.87
N ILE A 323 -5.88 14.63 -13.41
CA ILE A 323 -5.92 13.55 -12.42
C ILE A 323 -5.29 12.28 -13.03
N HIS A 324 -4.38 11.63 -12.30
CA HIS A 324 -3.54 10.52 -12.77
C HIS A 324 -2.55 10.85 -13.90
N HIS A 325 -2.35 12.13 -14.25
CA HIS A 325 -1.28 12.59 -15.15
C HIS A 325 0.04 12.76 -14.39
N HIS A 326 0.46 11.69 -13.73
CA HIS A 326 1.69 11.62 -12.94
C HIS A 326 2.12 10.15 -12.82
N LEU A 327 3.37 9.92 -12.46
CA LEU A 327 3.93 8.62 -12.10
C LEU A 327 3.07 7.93 -11.04
N ASP A 328 2.80 6.64 -11.17
CA ASP A 328 2.08 5.90 -10.13
C ASP A 328 3.03 5.36 -9.05
N VAL A 329 4.19 4.84 -9.45
CA VAL A 329 5.19 4.30 -8.52
C VAL A 329 6.58 4.19 -9.16
N VAL A 330 7.61 4.47 -8.37
CA VAL A 330 9.00 4.08 -8.65
C VAL A 330 9.46 3.05 -7.62
N CYS A 331 10.16 2.02 -8.08
CA CYS A 331 10.70 0.98 -7.22
C CYS A 331 12.13 0.60 -7.61
N VAL A 332 13.00 0.55 -6.59
CA VAL A 332 14.29 -0.13 -6.59
C VAL A 332 14.29 -1.10 -5.41
N PRO A 333 14.35 -2.41 -5.65
CA PRO A 333 14.42 -3.46 -4.62
C PRO A 333 15.28 -3.11 -3.41
N ASN A 334 14.71 -3.15 -2.21
CA ASN A 334 15.42 -2.95 -0.94
C ASN A 334 16.10 -1.58 -0.77
N ALA A 335 15.75 -0.58 -1.59
CA ALA A 335 16.43 0.73 -1.58
C ALA A 335 15.48 1.92 -1.72
N VAL A 336 14.63 1.93 -2.75
CA VAL A 336 13.71 3.04 -3.04
C VAL A 336 12.33 2.48 -3.35
N CYS A 337 11.30 3.00 -2.71
CA CYS A 337 9.92 2.80 -3.14
C CYS A 337 9.14 4.08 -2.85
N ALA A 338 8.68 4.75 -3.91
CA ALA A 338 7.91 5.98 -3.76
C ALA A 338 6.73 5.98 -4.73
N TYR A 339 5.60 6.52 -4.31
CA TYR A 339 4.36 6.51 -5.09
C TYR A 339 3.58 7.80 -4.87
N ILE A 340 2.72 8.12 -5.84
CA ILE A 340 1.87 9.29 -5.78
C ILE A 340 0.42 8.85 -5.52
N ASP A 341 -0.22 9.51 -4.58
CA ASP A 341 -1.65 9.36 -4.29
C ASP A 341 -2.23 10.72 -3.85
N TYR A 342 -3.54 10.80 -3.68
CA TYR A 342 -4.26 12.03 -3.38
C TYR A 342 -4.55 12.17 -1.89
N SER A 343 -4.30 13.37 -1.37
CA SER A 343 -4.68 13.79 -0.02
C SER A 343 -5.88 14.75 -0.05
N GLY A 344 -6.51 14.99 1.10
CA GLY A 344 -7.56 16.01 1.22
C GLY A 344 -8.87 15.65 0.52
N ILE A 345 -9.16 14.36 0.32
CA ILE A 345 -10.39 13.92 -0.36
C ILE A 345 -11.63 14.21 0.51
N ASP A 346 -11.50 14.00 1.82
CA ASP A 346 -12.58 14.21 2.79
C ASP A 346 -12.45 15.54 3.55
N ALA A 347 -11.47 16.37 3.18
CA ALA A 347 -11.31 17.72 3.71
C ALA A 347 -12.10 18.73 2.87
N GLU A 348 -12.30 19.95 3.37
CA GLU A 348 -12.92 21.02 2.58
C GLU A 348 -11.98 21.51 1.45
N GLN A 349 -10.68 21.53 1.70
CA GLN A 349 -9.67 22.04 0.76
C GLN A 349 -9.51 21.18 -0.52
N CYS A 350 -8.80 21.70 -1.53
CA CYS A 350 -8.49 20.97 -2.76
C CYS A 350 -7.77 19.66 -2.49
N SER A 351 -8.17 18.59 -3.20
CA SER A 351 -7.40 17.36 -3.23
C SER A 351 -6.18 17.53 -4.12
N SER A 352 -4.99 17.19 -3.61
CA SER A 352 -3.72 17.38 -4.33
C SER A 352 -2.89 16.09 -4.37
N PRO A 353 -2.11 15.88 -5.44
CA PRO A 353 -1.13 14.80 -5.50
C PRO A 353 -0.05 14.96 -4.43
N VAL A 354 0.14 13.92 -3.64
CA VAL A 354 1.15 13.82 -2.59
C VAL A 354 2.06 12.66 -2.91
N LEU A 355 3.36 12.91 -2.80
CA LEU A 355 4.39 11.89 -2.89
C LEU A 355 4.56 11.22 -1.53
N TYR A 356 4.54 9.90 -1.53
CA TYR A 356 4.79 9.05 -0.38
C TYR A 356 6.02 8.21 -0.62
N THR A 357 6.79 7.95 0.44
CA THR A 357 7.87 6.96 0.44
C THR A 357 7.46 5.77 1.28
N VAL A 358 7.83 4.57 0.83
CA VAL A 358 7.61 3.33 1.54
C VAL A 358 8.94 2.87 2.11
N GLU A 359 8.95 2.58 3.41
CA GLU A 359 10.06 1.91 4.06
C GLU A 359 9.82 0.40 4.04
N ASP A 360 10.82 -0.34 3.55
CA ASP A 360 10.77 -1.80 3.59
C ASP A 360 10.82 -2.27 5.05
N SER A 361 9.85 -3.08 5.45
CA SER A 361 9.92 -3.78 6.72
C SER A 361 11.14 -4.70 6.71
N LYS A 362 11.99 -4.61 7.73
CA LYS A 362 13.18 -5.46 7.85
C LYS A 362 12.78 -6.95 7.68
N GLY A 363 13.34 -7.60 6.67
CA GLY A 363 13.12 -9.03 6.40
C GLY A 363 12.13 -9.36 5.26
N PHE A 364 11.45 -8.38 4.67
CA PHE A 364 10.67 -8.56 3.45
C PHE A 364 10.96 -7.43 2.46
N SER A 365 11.12 -7.76 1.19
CA SER A 365 11.21 -6.77 0.12
C SER A 365 9.79 -6.34 -0.25
N VAL A 366 9.34 -5.22 0.34
CA VAL A 366 7.95 -4.75 0.27
C VAL A 366 7.76 -3.87 -0.97
N GLY A 367 8.79 -3.10 -1.36
CA GLY A 367 8.73 -2.18 -2.50
C GLY A 367 8.28 -2.81 -3.82
N GLU A 368 8.83 -3.96 -4.19
CA GLU A 368 8.49 -4.65 -5.44
C GLU A 368 7.07 -5.22 -5.41
N SER A 369 6.68 -5.74 -4.25
CA SER A 369 5.34 -6.25 -4.06
C SER A 369 4.30 -5.13 -4.11
N PHE A 370 4.66 -3.97 -3.55
CA PHE A 370 3.86 -2.76 -3.63
C PHE A 370 3.77 -2.23 -5.06
N PHE A 371 4.87 -2.31 -5.83
CA PHE A 371 4.87 -1.99 -7.25
C PHE A 371 3.88 -2.88 -8.02
N LEU A 372 3.96 -4.20 -7.84
CA LEU A 372 3.05 -5.17 -8.49
C LEU A 372 1.60 -5.00 -8.04
N GLN A 373 1.37 -4.73 -6.76
CA GLN A 373 0.03 -4.43 -6.24
C GLN A 373 -0.58 -3.24 -6.97
N ARG A 374 0.15 -2.13 -7.04
CA ARG A 374 -0.33 -0.92 -7.71
C ARG A 374 -0.60 -1.20 -9.18
N LEU A 375 0.31 -1.88 -9.87
CA LEU A 375 0.11 -2.31 -11.26
C LEU A 375 -1.18 -3.11 -11.42
N PHE A 376 -1.43 -4.09 -10.55
CA PHE A 376 -2.57 -5.00 -10.68
C PHE A 376 -3.91 -4.33 -10.41
N ALA A 377 -3.93 -3.25 -9.62
CA ALA A 377 -5.13 -2.44 -9.41
C ALA A 377 -5.61 -1.73 -10.70
N PHE A 378 -4.73 -1.55 -11.70
CA PHE A 378 -5.12 -1.02 -13.03
C PHE A 378 -5.58 -2.10 -14.01
N LEU A 379 -5.38 -3.39 -13.72
CA LEU A 379 -5.80 -4.45 -14.63
C LEU A 379 -7.33 -4.48 -14.75
N GLU A 380 -7.81 -4.28 -15.98
CA GLU A 380 -9.23 -4.28 -16.34
C GLU A 380 -9.80 -5.71 -16.44
N VAL A 381 -10.06 -6.33 -15.29
CA VAL A 381 -10.77 -7.62 -15.19
C VAL A 381 -12.18 -7.41 -14.63
N GLU A 382 -13.01 -8.45 -14.65
CA GLU A 382 -14.33 -8.40 -14.02
C GLU A 382 -14.25 -7.95 -12.56
N ASN A 383 -15.24 -7.17 -12.11
CA ASN A 383 -15.27 -6.58 -10.77
C ASN A 383 -15.09 -7.61 -9.64
N SER A 384 -15.68 -8.80 -9.78
CA SER A 384 -15.52 -9.91 -8.83
C SER A 384 -14.06 -10.37 -8.74
N ALA A 385 -13.41 -10.60 -9.89
CA ALA A 385 -12.01 -10.97 -9.98
C ALA A 385 -11.09 -9.85 -9.49
N LYS A 386 -11.41 -8.58 -9.80
CA LYS A 386 -10.62 -7.42 -9.39
C LYS A 386 -10.56 -7.28 -7.88
N LYS A 387 -11.70 -7.45 -7.18
CA LYS A 387 -11.76 -7.48 -5.71
C LYS A 387 -10.85 -8.54 -5.11
N ILE A 388 -10.92 -9.77 -5.64
CA ILE A 388 -10.10 -10.90 -5.14
C ILE A 388 -8.61 -10.66 -5.44
N ASN A 389 -8.27 -10.21 -6.64
CA ASN A 389 -6.89 -9.94 -7.04
C ASN A 389 -6.28 -8.78 -6.23
N GLY A 390 -7.07 -7.75 -5.91
CA GLY A 390 -6.64 -6.64 -5.04
C GLY A 390 -6.27 -7.12 -3.64
N LEU A 391 -7.01 -8.10 -3.11
CA LEU A 391 -6.71 -8.76 -1.83
C LEU A 391 -5.48 -9.69 -1.89
N TYR A 392 -4.94 -9.98 -3.08
CA TYR A 392 -3.78 -10.88 -3.18
C TYR A 392 -2.50 -10.24 -2.63
N PHE A 393 -2.36 -8.92 -2.73
CA PHE A 393 -1.19 -8.18 -2.25
C PHE A 393 -1.49 -7.26 -1.06
N SER A 394 -2.74 -7.20 -0.57
CA SER A 394 -3.12 -6.33 0.54
C SER A 394 -2.34 -6.62 1.82
N GLU A 395 -1.99 -7.88 2.07
CA GLU A 395 -1.24 -8.29 3.27
C GLU A 395 0.20 -7.78 3.30
N LEU A 396 0.79 -7.51 2.13
CA LEU A 396 2.10 -6.89 2.03
C LEU A 396 2.03 -5.36 2.15
N ARG A 397 0.93 -4.76 1.72
CA ARG A 397 0.67 -3.33 1.96
C ARG A 397 0.55 -3.05 3.46
N GLU A 398 -0.10 -3.91 4.23
CA GLU A 398 -0.18 -3.75 5.69
C GLU A 398 1.17 -3.89 6.40
N THR A 399 2.16 -4.50 5.76
CA THR A 399 3.54 -4.54 6.25
C THR A 399 4.38 -3.34 5.80
N ALA A 400 3.89 -2.55 4.86
CA ALA A 400 4.56 -1.36 4.34
C ALA A 400 4.32 -0.17 5.27
N GLU A 401 5.39 0.47 5.74
CA GLU A 401 5.26 1.76 6.40
C GLU A 401 5.39 2.86 5.35
N SER A 402 4.27 3.53 5.03
CA SER A 402 4.25 4.68 4.12
C SER A 402 4.30 5.99 4.90
N SER A 403 5.19 6.90 4.50
CA SER A 403 5.28 8.25 5.04
C SER A 403 5.10 9.28 3.93
N PRO A 404 4.31 10.35 4.15
CA PRO A 404 4.22 11.44 3.18
C PRO A 404 5.55 12.17 3.12
N TYR A 405 6.06 12.37 1.90
CA TYR A 405 7.20 13.25 1.65
C TYR A 405 6.73 14.70 1.46
N GLY A 406 5.70 14.92 0.64
CA GLY A 406 5.14 16.26 0.42
C GLY A 406 4.19 16.36 -0.77
N ARG A 407 3.45 17.47 -0.84
CA ARG A 407 2.61 17.82 -2.00
C ARG A 407 3.49 18.11 -3.22
N LEU A 408 3.00 17.72 -4.39
CA LEU A 408 3.68 17.93 -5.67
C LEU A 408 3.18 19.17 -6.42
N THR A 409 2.08 19.76 -5.95
CA THR A 409 1.41 20.91 -6.54
C THR A 409 1.18 21.98 -5.48
N GLU A 410 0.74 23.16 -5.92
CA GLU A 410 0.24 24.21 -5.03
C GLU A 410 -0.99 23.74 -4.23
N GLU A 411 -1.28 24.43 -3.12
CA GLU A 411 -2.36 24.05 -2.19
C GLU A 411 -3.76 24.14 -2.82
N ASN A 412 -3.96 25.11 -3.70
CA ASN A 412 -5.21 25.35 -4.44
C ASN A 412 -5.23 24.67 -5.82
N TRP A 413 -4.39 23.65 -6.04
CA TRP A 413 -4.31 22.98 -7.35
C TRP A 413 -5.66 22.44 -7.81
N LEU A 414 -6.00 22.74 -9.06
CA LEU A 414 -7.10 22.17 -9.81
C LEU A 414 -6.56 21.68 -11.16
N PRO A 415 -6.92 20.47 -11.61
CA PRO A 415 -6.54 20.01 -12.94
C PRO A 415 -7.23 20.86 -14.02
N TYR A 416 -6.58 21.10 -15.15
CA TYR A 416 -7.11 21.98 -16.20
C TYR A 416 -7.34 21.29 -17.56
N LYS A 417 -6.85 20.04 -17.76
CA LYS A 417 -7.07 19.28 -19.00
C LYS A 417 -8.30 18.35 -18.98
N THR A 418 -8.91 18.11 -17.82
CA THR A 418 -9.94 17.06 -17.64
C THR A 418 -11.39 17.53 -17.55
N PHE A 419 -11.68 18.83 -17.61
CA PHE A 419 -13.00 19.40 -17.30
C PHE A 419 -13.75 20.02 -18.49
N PHE A 420 -13.41 19.66 -19.73
CA PHE A 420 -14.10 20.20 -20.92
C PHE A 420 -15.63 19.98 -20.91
N THR A 421 -16.11 18.95 -20.19
CA THR A 421 -17.55 18.62 -20.08
C THR A 421 -18.29 19.45 -19.03
N GLU A 422 -17.59 20.10 -18.09
CA GLU A 422 -18.23 20.80 -16.97
C GLU A 422 -18.30 22.31 -17.15
N ASP A 423 -17.30 22.94 -17.82
CA ASP A 423 -17.36 24.36 -18.20
C ASP A 423 -18.59 24.65 -19.08
N ARG A 424 -19.01 23.70 -19.91
CA ARG A 424 -20.24 23.84 -20.72
C ARG A 424 -21.52 23.65 -19.89
N SER A 425 -21.46 22.91 -18.79
CA SER A 425 -22.62 22.67 -17.91
C SER A 425 -22.91 23.87 -17.01
N THR A 426 -21.87 24.60 -16.61
CA THR A 426 -21.97 25.81 -15.79
C THR A 426 -22.12 27.09 -16.63
N ALA A 427 -21.75 27.07 -17.91
CA ALA A 427 -21.93 28.22 -18.82
C ALA A 427 -23.39 28.71 -18.96
N HIS A 428 -24.37 27.90 -18.57
CA HIS A 428 -25.79 28.25 -18.55
C HIS A 428 -26.33 28.66 -17.16
N LEU A 429 -25.49 28.58 -16.13
CA LEU A 429 -25.84 28.90 -14.75
C LEU A 429 -25.22 30.27 -14.41
N ASP A 430 -26.04 31.20 -13.91
CA ASP A 430 -25.56 32.50 -13.39
C ASP A 430 -24.84 32.28 -12.04
N LEU A 431 -23.64 31.69 -12.08
CA LEU A 431 -22.81 31.40 -10.90
C LEU A 431 -21.65 32.39 -10.80
N ASP A 432 -21.25 32.70 -9.57
CA ASP A 432 -20.02 33.47 -9.35
C ASP A 432 -18.75 32.59 -9.37
N ASP A 433 -17.57 33.24 -9.41
CA ASP A 433 -16.28 32.55 -9.48
C ASP A 433 -16.04 31.60 -8.29
N SER A 434 -16.62 31.88 -7.12
CA SER A 434 -16.49 31.06 -5.92
C SER A 434 -17.32 29.79 -6.05
N GLU A 435 -18.56 29.90 -6.54
CA GLU A 435 -19.45 28.76 -6.78
C GLU A 435 -18.87 27.83 -7.86
N ILE A 436 -18.29 28.39 -8.93
CA ILE A 436 -17.60 27.62 -9.97
C ILE A 436 -16.43 26.85 -9.37
N MET A 437 -15.62 27.50 -8.52
CA MET A 437 -14.48 26.86 -7.86
C MET A 437 -14.91 25.73 -6.91
N GLU A 438 -15.98 25.91 -6.15
CA GLU A 438 -16.54 24.86 -5.27
C GLU A 438 -17.01 23.63 -6.06
N ILE A 439 -17.69 23.85 -7.19
CA ILE A 439 -18.12 22.79 -8.10
C ILE A 439 -16.90 22.04 -8.63
N GLN A 440 -15.88 22.74 -9.11
CA GLN A 440 -14.65 22.11 -9.61
C GLN A 440 -13.93 21.28 -8.53
N ILE A 441 -13.81 21.81 -7.31
CA ILE A 441 -13.24 21.07 -6.17
C ILE A 441 -14.02 19.78 -5.91
N LYS A 442 -15.36 19.85 -5.91
CA LYS A 442 -16.23 18.70 -5.71
C LYS A 442 -16.03 17.65 -6.81
N ASN A 443 -15.96 18.08 -8.07
CA ASN A 443 -15.84 17.18 -9.22
C ASN A 443 -14.46 16.50 -9.28
N VAL A 444 -13.38 17.22 -8.92
CA VAL A 444 -12.05 16.63 -8.71
C VAL A 444 -12.10 15.51 -7.69
N LYS A 445 -12.68 15.78 -6.51
CA LYS A 445 -12.80 14.81 -5.42
C LYS A 445 -13.62 13.60 -5.83
N GLU A 446 -14.74 13.83 -6.52
CA GLU A 446 -15.60 12.76 -7.02
C GLU A 446 -14.86 11.87 -8.02
N ARG A 447 -14.12 12.45 -8.98
CA ARG A 447 -13.31 11.68 -9.93
C ARG A 447 -12.23 10.85 -9.25
N ILE A 448 -11.53 11.39 -8.27
CA ILE A 448 -10.54 10.62 -7.49
C ILE A 448 -11.21 9.44 -6.78
N ARG A 449 -12.37 9.66 -6.15
CA ARG A 449 -13.12 8.59 -5.48
C ARG A 449 -13.58 7.52 -6.46
N ASP A 450 -14.06 7.92 -7.63
CA ASP A 450 -14.58 7.00 -8.63
C ASP A 450 -13.47 6.17 -9.29
N VAL A 451 -12.30 6.76 -9.55
CA VAL A 451 -11.12 5.98 -9.96
C VAL A 451 -10.72 4.98 -8.87
N ARG A 452 -10.71 5.38 -7.59
CA ARG A 452 -10.42 4.45 -6.48
C ARG A 452 -11.41 3.30 -6.43
N LYS A 453 -12.72 3.58 -6.52
CA LYS A 453 -13.76 2.55 -6.62
C LYS A 453 -13.51 1.60 -7.79
N TRP A 454 -13.08 2.10 -8.94
CA TRP A 454 -12.74 1.28 -10.09
C TRP A 454 -11.51 0.41 -9.85
N MET A 455 -10.44 0.97 -9.25
CA MET A 455 -9.24 0.22 -8.88
C MET A 455 -9.53 -0.89 -7.87
N ASP A 456 -10.47 -0.66 -6.95
CA ASP A 456 -10.92 -1.63 -5.94
C ASP A 456 -11.98 -2.62 -6.49
N GLY A 457 -12.40 -2.48 -7.75
CA GLY A 457 -13.43 -3.33 -8.37
C GLY A 457 -14.86 -3.09 -7.88
N ALA A 458 -15.13 -1.93 -7.28
CA ALA A 458 -16.47 -1.52 -6.86
C ALA A 458 -17.33 -0.99 -8.02
N VAL A 459 -16.70 -0.42 -9.05
CA VAL A 459 -17.33 -0.02 -10.33
C VAL A 459 -16.49 -0.53 -11.49
N ASP A 460 -17.11 -0.69 -12.66
CA ASP A 460 -16.41 -1.12 -13.88
C ASP A 460 -15.82 0.06 -14.65
N ARG A 461 -15.19 -0.25 -15.79
CA ARG A 461 -14.56 0.71 -16.69
C ARG A 461 -15.61 1.57 -17.40
N GLU A 462 -16.69 0.94 -17.85
CA GLU A 462 -17.80 1.56 -18.55
C GLU A 462 -18.39 2.71 -17.73
N TYR A 463 -18.54 2.53 -16.41
CA TYR A 463 -18.95 3.61 -15.51
C TYR A 463 -18.07 4.88 -15.62
N LEU A 464 -16.74 4.73 -15.64
CA LEU A 464 -15.83 5.88 -15.78
C LEU A 464 -15.90 6.50 -17.19
N ILE A 465 -16.10 5.67 -18.22
CA ILE A 465 -16.27 6.14 -19.59
C ILE A 465 -17.57 6.92 -19.72
N GLU A 466 -18.71 6.36 -19.33
CA GLU A 466 -20.01 7.03 -19.42
C GLU A 466 -20.03 8.34 -18.63
N LYS A 467 -19.42 8.35 -17.43
CA LYS A 467 -19.41 9.54 -16.58
C LYS A 467 -18.50 10.66 -17.09
N TYR A 468 -17.32 10.31 -17.62
CA TYR A 468 -16.26 11.30 -17.89
C TYR A 468 -15.85 11.42 -19.37
N ASN A 469 -16.26 10.50 -20.25
CA ASN A 469 -16.07 10.59 -21.70
C ASN A 469 -17.35 11.03 -22.44
N ASN A 470 -18.41 11.50 -21.76
CA ASN A 470 -19.61 12.06 -22.39
C ASN A 470 -19.32 13.41 -23.07
N ILE A 471 -18.46 13.35 -24.09
CA ILE A 471 -18.39 14.25 -25.22
C ILE A 471 -19.50 13.74 -26.14
N ALA A 472 -20.61 14.47 -26.19
CA ALA A 472 -21.55 14.32 -27.29
C ALA A 472 -20.74 14.43 -28.59
N TYR A 473 -20.74 13.34 -29.38
CA TYR A 473 -20.18 13.30 -30.73
C TYR A 473 -20.68 14.44 -31.60
#